data_AF-A0AAV4EM52-F1
#
_entry.id   AF-A0AAV4EM52-F1
#
_cell.length_a   1.000
_cell.length_b   1.000
_cell.length_c   1.000
_cell.angle_alpha   90.00
_cell.angle_beta   90.00
_cell.angle_gamma   90.00
#
_symmetry.space_group_name_H-M   'P 1'
#
loop_
_entity.id
_entity.type
_entity.pdbx_description
1 polymer ?
#
loop_
_entity_poly.entity_id
_entity_poly.type
_entity_poly.pdbx_seq_one_letter_code
_entity_poly.pdbx_strand_id
1 'polypeptide(L)'
;MEICKKHSIPNSTLPTILKDREKLQKARDDSKFRPTTKKTKLCSHEELEDAVFAWFCQAMAMNVPLSGPVVRGKAAEIAQLMNFNFTPTPGWVEKFKQRKTKKKKINK
;
A
#
# COMPACT_ATOMS: atom_id res chain seq x y z
N MET A 1 -26.02 24.98 -4.69
CA MET A 1 -25.56 23.82 -5.51
C MET A 1 -24.61 24.23 -6.65
N GLU A 2 -23.98 25.42 -6.61
CA GLU A 2 -23.11 25.87 -7.69
C GLU A 2 -21.75 25.15 -7.70
N ILE A 3 -21.24 24.80 -6.51
CA ILE A 3 -19.98 24.05 -6.35
C ILE A 3 -20.06 22.66 -7.00
N CYS A 4 -21.19 21.95 -6.86
CA CYS A 4 -21.40 20.63 -7.48
C CYS A 4 -21.42 20.73 -9.00
N LYS A 5 -22.08 21.76 -9.55
CA LYS A 5 -22.15 22.02 -10.99
C LYS A 5 -20.79 22.41 -11.57
N LYS A 6 -20.02 23.24 -10.86
CA LYS A 6 -18.66 23.65 -11.26
C LYS A 6 -17.67 22.48 -11.34
N HIS A 7 -17.82 21.50 -10.44
CA HIS A 7 -16.92 20.34 -10.39
C HIS A 7 -17.50 19.08 -11.04
N SER A 8 -18.67 19.16 -11.68
CA SER A 8 -19.40 18.01 -12.25
C SER A 8 -19.56 16.85 -11.25
N ILE A 9 -19.84 17.16 -9.99
CA ILE A 9 -20.02 16.19 -8.91
C ILE A 9 -21.52 16.04 -8.62
N PRO A 10 -22.06 14.81 -8.51
CA PRO A 10 -23.44 14.59 -8.07
C PRO A 10 -23.69 15.20 -6.70
N ASN A 11 -24.88 15.80 -6.51
CA ASN A 11 -25.27 16.40 -5.23
C ASN A 11 -25.22 15.39 -4.07
N SER A 12 -25.43 14.10 -4.36
CA SER A 12 -25.35 13.00 -3.39
C SER A 12 -23.92 12.65 -2.95
N THR A 13 -22.90 13.00 -3.74
CA THR A 13 -21.49 12.67 -3.46
C THR A 13 -20.81 13.70 -2.58
N LEU A 14 -21.20 14.97 -2.69
CA LEU A 14 -20.66 16.06 -1.85
C LEU A 14 -20.76 15.83 -0.35
N PRO A 15 -21.91 15.45 0.24
CA PRO A 15 -22.01 15.22 1.67
C PRO A 15 -21.10 14.06 2.12
N THR A 16 -20.89 13.04 1.29
CA THR A 16 -19.95 11.95 1.58
C THR A 16 -18.50 12.45 1.59
N ILE A 17 -18.10 13.26 0.60
CA ILE A 17 -16.76 13.88 0.56
C ILE A 17 -16.54 14.77 1.79
N LEU A 18 -17.55 15.54 2.20
CA LEU A 18 -17.45 16.40 3.38
C LEU A 18 -17.35 15.59 4.68
N LYS A 19 -18.11 14.49 4.81
CA LYS A 19 -18.02 13.57 5.96
C LYS A 19 -16.65 12.90 6.06
N ASP A 20 -16.08 12.48 4.94
CA ASP A 20 -14.77 11.82 4.91
C ASP A 20 -13.59 12.81 4.75
N ARG A 21 -13.84 14.12 4.79
CA ARG A 21 -12.82 15.18 4.60
C ARG A 21 -11.61 14.96 5.50
N GLU A 22 -11.82 14.70 6.78
CA GLU A 22 -10.73 14.54 7.74
C GLU A 22 -9.87 13.30 7.43
N LYS A 23 -10.51 12.19 7.03
CA LYS A 23 -9.81 10.97 6.63
C LYS A 23 -9.01 11.18 5.34
N LEU A 24 -9.58 11.91 4.38
CA LEU A 24 -8.92 12.24 3.12
C LEU A 24 -7.73 13.20 3.34
N GLN A 25 -7.88 14.15 4.26
CA GLN A 25 -6.81 15.07 4.65
C GLN A 25 -5.65 14.30 5.32
N LYS A 26 -5.94 13.46 6.33
CA LYS A 26 -4.95 12.59 6.97
C LYS A 26 -4.27 11.66 5.97
N ALA A 27 -5.03 11.08 5.03
CA ALA A 27 -4.47 10.23 3.99
C ALA A 27 -3.62 10.98 2.96
N ARG A 28 -3.84 12.29 2.78
CA ARG A 28 -3.00 13.16 1.93
C ARG A 28 -1.68 13.49 2.59
N ASP A 29 -1.70 13.73 3.89
CA ASP A 29 -0.51 14.07 4.68
C ASP A 29 0.34 12.82 5.00
N ASP A 30 -0.22 11.62 4.85
CA ASP A 30 0.49 10.35 5.00
C ASP A 30 1.54 10.14 3.89
N SER A 31 2.73 9.66 4.27
CA SER A 31 3.84 9.38 3.35
C SER A 31 3.53 8.33 2.26
N LYS A 32 2.44 7.55 2.43
CA LYS A 32 1.95 6.54 1.49
C LYS A 32 0.95 7.14 0.49
N PHE A 33 0.63 8.44 0.56
CA PHE A 33 -0.28 9.10 -0.38
C PHE A 33 0.21 8.95 -1.83
N ARG A 34 -0.70 8.56 -2.72
CA ARG A 34 -0.45 8.47 -4.16
C ARG A 34 -1.46 9.34 -4.90
N PRO A 35 -1.06 10.46 -5.52
CA PRO A 35 -1.98 11.36 -6.22
C PRO A 35 -2.66 10.69 -7.42
N THR A 36 -2.10 9.60 -7.95
CA THR A 36 -2.64 8.84 -9.08
C THR A 36 -3.68 7.80 -8.67
N THR A 37 -4.00 7.64 -7.39
CA THR A 37 -4.90 6.59 -6.89
C THR A 37 -6.03 7.18 -6.07
N LYS A 38 -7.25 6.72 -6.36
CA LYS A 38 -8.49 7.12 -5.64
C LYS A 38 -8.71 6.32 -4.34
N LYS A 39 -7.88 5.32 -4.05
CA LYS A 39 -7.95 4.46 -2.85
C LYS A 39 -6.99 4.95 -1.79
N THR A 40 -7.47 5.08 -0.55
CA THR A 40 -6.64 5.49 0.59
C THR A 40 -5.77 4.34 1.14
N LYS A 41 -6.25 3.09 1.06
CA LYS A 41 -5.47 1.90 1.45
C LYS A 41 -4.70 1.32 0.25
N LEU A 42 -3.39 1.10 0.41
CA LEU A 42 -2.51 0.51 -0.62
C LEU A 42 -2.55 -1.02 -0.65
N CYS A 43 -2.81 -1.67 0.49
CA CYS A 43 -2.87 -3.12 0.64
C CYS A 43 -3.97 -3.49 1.64
N SER A 44 -4.64 -4.64 1.42
CA SER A 44 -5.64 -5.18 2.34
C SER A 44 -5.01 -5.67 3.66
N HIS A 45 -3.74 -6.09 3.63
CA HIS A 45 -3.00 -6.61 4.77
C HIS A 45 -1.71 -5.82 4.94
N GLU A 46 -1.83 -4.57 5.42
CA GLU A 46 -0.68 -3.68 5.58
C GLU A 46 0.31 -4.20 6.63
N GLU A 47 -0.18 -4.72 7.76
CA GLU A 47 0.64 -5.29 8.84
C GLU A 47 1.48 -6.48 8.36
N LEU A 48 0.87 -7.37 7.57
CA LEU A 48 1.56 -8.49 6.93
C LEU A 48 2.65 -7.97 5.97
N GLU A 49 2.32 -6.98 5.15
CA GLU A 49 3.26 -6.42 4.18
C GLU A 49 4.44 -5.71 4.85
N ASP A 50 4.21 -5.04 5.98
CA ASP A 50 5.25 -4.39 6.78
C ASP A 50 6.16 -5.41 7.46
N ALA A 51 5.61 -6.50 8.00
CA ALA A 51 6.41 -7.60 8.56
C ALA A 51 7.28 -8.29 7.50
N VAL A 52 6.72 -8.57 6.32
CA VAL A 52 7.48 -9.11 5.17
C VAL A 52 8.57 -8.14 4.73
N PHE A 53 8.29 -6.82 4.74
CA PHE A 53 9.28 -5.81 4.38
C PHE A 53 10.41 -5.68 5.41
N ALA A 54 10.10 -5.77 6.71
CA ALA A 54 11.11 -5.77 7.77
C ALA A 54 12.08 -6.94 7.62
N TRP A 55 11.55 -8.15 7.37
CA TRP A 55 12.37 -9.32 7.05
C TRP A 55 13.17 -9.12 5.76
N PHE A 56 12.55 -8.56 4.71
CA PHE A 56 13.22 -8.31 3.43
C PHE A 56 14.44 -7.38 3.59
N CYS A 57 14.32 -6.32 4.40
CA CYS A 57 15.43 -5.43 4.71
C CYS A 57 16.57 -6.15 5.47
N GLN A 58 16.23 -7.02 6.42
CA GLN A 58 17.23 -7.83 7.13
C GLN A 58 17.95 -8.79 6.18
N ALA A 59 17.21 -9.49 5.31
CA ALA A 59 17.78 -10.42 4.34
C ALA A 59 18.68 -9.71 3.30
N MET A 60 18.31 -8.49 2.88
CA MET A 60 19.17 -7.64 2.05
C MET A 60 20.47 -7.27 2.75
N ALA A 61 20.41 -6.90 4.04
CA ALA A 61 21.61 -6.56 4.82
C ALA A 61 22.56 -7.76 4.96
N MET A 62 22.01 -8.98 4.98
CA MET A 62 22.77 -10.24 5.01
C MET A 62 23.26 -10.69 3.62
N ASN A 63 23.10 -9.88 2.56
CA ASN A 63 23.46 -10.22 1.17
C ASN A 63 22.83 -11.53 0.64
N VAL A 64 21.66 -11.91 1.16
CA VAL A 64 20.94 -13.10 0.66
C VAL A 64 20.31 -12.78 -0.69
N PRO A 65 20.48 -13.63 -1.73
CA PRO A 65 19.81 -13.44 -3.00
C PRO A 65 18.28 -13.59 -2.85
N LEU A 66 17.56 -12.47 -2.90
CA LEU A 66 16.10 -12.44 -2.73
C LEU A 66 15.38 -12.63 -4.07
N SER A 67 15.18 -13.90 -4.44
CA SER A 67 14.32 -14.25 -5.58
C SER A 67 12.83 -14.13 -5.24
N GLY A 68 11.99 -13.90 -6.26
CA GLY A 68 10.52 -13.81 -6.09
C GLY A 68 9.89 -15.00 -5.33
N PRO A 69 10.28 -16.26 -5.60
CA PRO A 69 9.78 -17.42 -4.86
C PRO A 69 10.13 -17.40 -3.37
N VAL A 70 11.30 -16.88 -3.00
CA VAL A 70 11.75 -16.81 -1.60
C VAL A 70 10.89 -15.82 -0.82
N VAL A 71 10.65 -14.64 -1.39
CA VAL A 71 9.76 -13.63 -0.80
C VAL A 71 8.32 -14.16 -0.66
N ARG A 72 7.85 -14.93 -1.65
CA ARG A 72 6.53 -15.58 -1.60
C ARG A 72 6.45 -16.60 -0.47
N GLY A 73 7.45 -17.46 -0.33
CA GLY A 73 7.52 -18.45 0.75
C GLY A 73 7.46 -17.77 2.11
N LYS A 74 8.28 -16.74 2.31
CA LYS A 74 8.32 -16.04 3.59
C LYS A 74 7.03 -15.28 3.91
N ALA A 75 6.40 -14.69 2.89
CA ALA A 75 5.10 -14.05 3.06
C ALA A 75 4.01 -15.05 3.48
N ALA A 76 4.08 -16.31 3.01
CA ALA A 76 3.14 -17.34 3.44
C ALA A 76 3.38 -17.76 4.89
N GLU A 77 4.64 -17.94 5.29
CA GLU A 77 4.99 -18.23 6.70
C GLU A 77 4.52 -17.11 7.65
N ILE A 78 4.75 -15.85 7.29
CA ILE A 78 4.33 -14.72 8.13
C ILE A 78 2.80 -14.61 8.16
N ALA A 79 2.11 -14.89 7.04
CA ALA A 79 0.65 -14.93 7.01
C ALA A 79 0.09 -16.00 7.94
N GLN A 80 0.70 -17.20 7.96
CA GLN A 80 0.34 -18.27 8.88
C GLN A 80 0.60 -17.88 10.34
N LEU A 81 1.75 -17.29 10.63
CA LEU A 81 2.11 -16.86 11.99
C LEU A 81 1.13 -15.80 12.55
N MET A 82 0.64 -14.92 11.68
CA MET A 82 -0.32 -13.87 12.03
C MET A 82 -1.79 -14.32 11.90
N ASN A 83 -2.05 -15.59 11.59
CA ASN A 83 -3.40 -16.13 11.33
C ASN A 83 -4.18 -15.36 10.26
N PHE A 84 -3.51 -14.82 9.25
CA PHE A 84 -4.17 -14.22 8.10
C PHE A 84 -4.49 -15.30 7.06
N ASN A 85 -5.73 -15.33 6.58
CA ASN A 85 -6.12 -16.14 5.42
C ASN A 85 -5.63 -15.50 4.11
N PHE A 86 -4.30 -15.40 3.98
CA PHE A 86 -3.65 -14.74 2.84
C PHE A 86 -2.65 -15.68 2.17
N THR A 87 -2.87 -15.92 0.88
CA THR A 87 -1.95 -16.68 0.04
C THR A 87 -1.20 -15.74 -0.90
N PRO A 88 0.13 -15.57 -0.73
CA PRO A 88 0.90 -14.69 -1.60
C PRO A 88 0.96 -15.24 -3.02
N THR A 89 0.35 -14.51 -3.96
CA THR A 89 0.38 -14.82 -5.39
C THR A 89 1.60 -14.19 -6.06
N PRO A 90 2.04 -14.68 -7.24
CA PRO A 90 3.10 -14.04 -8.00
C PRO A 90 2.82 -12.55 -8.27
N GLY A 91 1.58 -12.21 -8.62
CA GLY A 91 1.16 -10.82 -8.84
C GLY A 91 1.16 -9.96 -7.57
N TRP A 92 0.97 -10.56 -6.38
CA TRP A 92 1.16 -9.84 -5.13
C TRP A 92 2.63 -9.48 -4.89
N VAL A 93 3.56 -10.40 -5.14
CA VAL A 93 5.01 -10.14 -4.99
C VAL A 93 5.47 -9.03 -5.92
N GLU A 94 4.98 -8.99 -7.16
CA GLU A 94 5.30 -7.92 -8.10
C GLU A 94 4.79 -6.57 -7.60
N LYS A 95 3.54 -6.50 -7.13
CA LYS A 95 2.97 -5.27 -6.55
C LYS A 95 3.68 -4.87 -5.26
N PHE A 96 4.08 -5.82 -4.42
CA PHE A 96 4.88 -5.61 -3.22
C PHE A 96 6.20 -4.94 -3.55
N LYS A 97 6.93 -5.48 -4.54
CA LYS A 97 8.16 -4.87 -5.05
C LYS A 97 7.89 -3.44 -5.53
N GLN A 98 6.89 -3.22 -6.38
CA GLN A 98 6.55 -1.88 -6.87
C GLN A 98 6.17 -0.87 -5.77
N ARG A 99 5.59 -1.33 -4.65
CA ARG A 99 5.25 -0.49 -3.49
C ARG A 99 6.47 -0.16 -2.65
N LYS A 100 7.29 -1.16 -2.31
CA LYS A 100 8.39 -1.04 -1.34
C LYS A 100 9.74 -0.68 -1.95
N THR A 101 9.98 -0.94 -3.24
CA THR A 101 11.23 -0.59 -3.95
C THR A 101 11.29 0.88 -4.35
N LYS A 102 10.14 1.57 -4.46
CA LYS A 102 10.10 3.00 -4.81
C LYS A 102 10.42 3.86 -3.59
N LYS A 103 11.66 3.79 -3.09
CA LYS A 103 12.29 4.89 -2.36
C LYS A 103 13.69 5.14 -2.92
N LYS A 104 13.91 6.41 -3.28
CA LYS A 104 15.14 7.09 -3.73
C LYS A 104 15.46 7.07 -5.24
N LYS A 105 14.77 7.91 -6.02
CA LYS A 105 15.54 8.89 -6.81
C LYS A 105 16.05 9.94 -5.81
N ILE A 106 17.22 9.68 -5.22
CA ILE A 106 18.04 10.78 -4.69
C ILE A 106 18.61 11.42 -5.94
N ASN A 107 18.17 12.64 -6.24
CA ASN A 107 18.96 13.51 -7.11
C ASN A 107 20.29 13.75 -6.40
N LYS A 108 21.38 13.40 -7.07
CA LYS A 108 22.64 14.12 -6.94
C LYS A 108 23.14 14.40 -8.35
#